data_AF-A0A5E6PCH5-F1
#
_entry.id   AF-A0A5E6PCH5-F1
#
_cell.length_a   1.000
_cell.length_b   1.000
_cell.length_c   1.000
_cell.angle_alpha   90.00
_cell.angle_beta   90.00
_cell.angle_gamma   90.00
#
_symmetry.space_group_name_H-M   'P 1'
#
loop_
_entity.id
_entity.type
_entity.pdbx_description
1 polymer ?
#
loop_
_entity_poly.entity_id
_entity_poly.type
_entity_poly.pdbx_seq_one_letter_code
_entity_poly.pdbx_strand_id
1 'polypeptide(L)'
;MSEALHGTVTLVIGARTYILRPTLEAALLIETRFGGLRGALEAMRLMSIGASADIIVAGAGLQQSQHTEVATGVFQTGVAKVSADLTAFITVLLNPVPPSVAARGKQEADSTAQ
;
A
#
# COMPACT_ATOMS: atom_id res chain seq x y z
N MET A 1 15.78 4.75 11.72
CA MET A 1 14.54 5.10 10.99
C MET A 1 13.42 5.25 12.01
N SER A 2 12.66 6.34 12.00
CA SER A 2 11.48 6.49 12.86
C SER A 2 10.42 5.45 12.51
N GLU A 3 9.75 4.86 13.51
CA GLU A 3 8.63 3.93 13.32
C GLU A 3 7.55 4.48 12.37
N ALA A 4 7.40 5.81 12.32
CA ALA A 4 6.50 6.57 11.44
C ALA A 4 6.69 6.37 9.92
N LEU A 5 7.79 5.73 9.47
CA LEU A 5 8.07 5.49 8.04
C LEU A 5 7.98 4.00 7.66
N HIS A 6 7.68 3.11 8.60
CA HIS A 6 7.64 1.67 8.33
C HIS A 6 6.68 1.35 7.18
N GLY A 7 7.18 0.60 6.20
CA GLY A 7 6.38 0.15 5.06
C GLY A 7 5.97 1.23 4.06
N THR A 8 6.60 2.41 4.12
CA THR A 8 6.50 3.41 3.05
C THR A 8 7.15 2.88 1.77
N VAL A 9 6.43 2.92 0.65
CA VAL A 9 6.93 2.49 -0.66
C VAL A 9 7.14 3.71 -1.55
N THR A 10 8.34 3.86 -2.11
CA THR A 10 8.63 4.86 -3.14
C THR A 10 8.45 4.22 -4.50
N LEU A 11 7.43 4.66 -5.24
CA LEU A 11 7.08 4.12 -6.54
C LEU A 11 7.42 5.11 -7.64
N VAL A 12 8.14 4.65 -8.66
CA VAL A 12 8.45 5.47 -9.84
C VAL A 12 7.60 4.97 -11.01
N ILE A 13 6.72 5.83 -11.53
CA ILE A 13 5.93 5.58 -12.73
C ILE A 13 6.15 6.72 -13.75
N GLY A 14 6.60 6.37 -14.95
CA GLY A 14 7.06 7.33 -15.94
C GLY A 14 8.14 8.25 -15.37
N ALA A 15 7.92 9.56 -15.42
CA ALA A 15 8.81 10.58 -14.85
C ALA A 15 8.42 11.01 -13.42
N ARG A 16 7.45 10.35 -12.78
CA ARG A 16 6.90 10.75 -11.48
C ARG A 16 7.27 9.76 -10.40
N THR A 17 7.53 10.31 -9.21
CA THR A 17 7.75 9.53 -8.00
C THR A 17 6.58 9.75 -7.06
N TYR A 18 5.98 8.66 -6.59
CA TYR A 18 4.91 8.65 -5.61
C TYR A 18 5.42 8.00 -4.33
N ILE A 19 5.03 8.57 -3.18
CA ILE A 19 5.36 8.03 -1.86
C ILE A 19 4.08 7.47 -1.27
N LEU A 20 3.97 6.14 -1.26
CA LEU A 20 2.82 5.44 -0.73
C LEU A 20 3.04 5.20 0.76
N ARG A 21 2.12 5.71 1.59
CA ARG A 21 2.17 5.63 3.05
C ARG A 21 1.12 4.66 3.57
N PRO A 22 1.49 3.70 4.42
CA PRO A 22 0.55 2.71 4.94
C PRO A 22 -0.28 3.32 6.09
N THR A 23 -1.21 4.21 5.76
CA THR A 23 -2.10 4.87 6.73
C THR A 23 -3.44 4.14 6.82
N LEU A 24 -4.17 4.36 7.93
CA LEU A 24 -5.54 3.86 8.08
C LEU A 24 -6.46 4.39 6.97
N GLU A 25 -6.31 5.67 6.60
CA GLU A 25 -7.10 6.26 5.52
C GLU A 25 -6.87 5.54 4.18
N ALA A 26 -5.62 5.26 3.82
CA ALA A 26 -5.30 4.51 2.62
C ALA A 26 -5.88 3.09 2.67
N ALA A 27 -5.77 2.41 3.81
CA ALA A 27 -6.34 1.08 4.01
C ALA A 27 -7.86 1.08 3.79
N LEU A 28 -8.59 2.01 4.41
CA LEU A 28 -10.05 2.12 4.31
C LEU A 28 -10.51 2.42 2.88
N LEU A 29 -9.81 3.33 2.17
CA LEU A 29 -10.12 3.63 0.76
C LEU A 29 -9.93 2.40 -0.13
N ILE A 30 -8.84 1.65 0.07
CA ILE A 30 -8.55 0.42 -0.67
C ILE A 30 -9.58 -0.66 -0.31
N GLU A 31 -9.86 -0.89 0.96
CA GLU A 31 -10.84 -1.90 1.40
C GLU A 31 -12.22 -1.63 0.82
N THR A 32 -12.69 -0.38 0.87
CA THR A 32 -13.98 0.02 0.32
C THR A 32 -14.05 -0.24 -1.19
N ARG A 33 -12.95 0.03 -1.91
CA ARG A 33 -12.91 -0.13 -3.37
C ARG A 33 -12.88 -1.60 -3.82
N PHE A 34 -12.18 -2.45 -3.08
CA PHE A 34 -11.89 -3.83 -3.50
C PHE A 34 -12.64 -4.91 -2.72
N GLY A 35 -13.48 -4.54 -1.74
CA GLY A 35 -14.13 -5.49 -0.84
C GLY A 35 -13.15 -6.12 0.15
N GLY A 36 -12.15 -5.34 0.59
CA GLY A 36 -11.08 -5.75 1.50
C GLY A 36 -9.69 -5.82 0.86
N LEU A 37 -8.64 -5.84 1.70
CA LEU A 37 -7.24 -5.88 1.25
C LEU A 37 -6.89 -7.16 0.46
N ARG A 38 -7.57 -8.27 0.73
CA ARG A 38 -7.42 -9.50 -0.06
C ARG A 38 -7.89 -9.31 -1.51
N GLY A 39 -8.96 -8.55 -1.73
CA GLY A 39 -9.43 -8.20 -3.06
C GLY A 39 -8.43 -7.32 -3.81
N ALA A 40 -7.76 -6.40 -3.10
CA ALA A 40 -6.69 -5.58 -3.66
C ALA A 40 -5.48 -6.42 -4.09
N LEU A 41 -5.06 -7.42 -3.30
CA LEU A 41 -4.01 -8.37 -3.68
C LEU A 41 -4.37 -9.16 -4.95
N GLU A 42 -5.62 -9.62 -5.07
CA GLU A 42 -6.06 -10.34 -6.26
C GLU A 42 -6.04 -9.43 -7.50
N ALA A 43 -6.40 -8.15 -7.35
CA ALA A 43 -6.29 -7.19 -8.44
C ALA A 43 -4.84 -6.97 -8.92
N MET A 44 -3.85 -7.05 -8.02
CA MET A 44 -2.43 -7.03 -8.38
C MET A 44 -2.00 -8.30 -9.09
N ARG A 45 -2.52 -9.47 -8.69
CA ARG A 45 -2.29 -10.74 -9.39
C ARG A 45 -2.84 -10.73 -10.82
N LEU A 46 -3.98 -10.08 -11.02
CA LEU A 46 -4.59 -9.86 -12.34
C LEU A 46 -3.92 -8.74 -13.14
N MET A 47 -2.91 -8.07 -12.58
CA MET A 47 -2.15 -6.98 -13.20
C MET A 47 -3.07 -5.87 -13.75
N SER A 48 -4.08 -5.48 -12.96
CA SER A 48 -5.05 -4.46 -13.37
C SER A 48 -4.45 -3.06 -13.27
N ILE A 49 -4.40 -2.34 -14.39
CA ILE A 49 -3.90 -0.95 -14.47
C ILE A 49 -4.77 0.00 -13.65
N GLY A 50 -6.09 -0.09 -13.83
CA GLY A 50 -7.04 0.77 -13.11
C GLY A 50 -6.97 0.57 -11.61
N ALA A 51 -6.90 -0.69 -11.16
CA ALA A 51 -6.74 -1.03 -9.75
C ALA A 51 -5.40 -0.55 -9.19
N SER A 52 -4.32 -0.66 -9.97
CA SER A 52 -3.01 -0.15 -9.58
C SER A 52 -3.06 1.35 -9.35
N ALA A 53 -3.72 2.11 -10.24
CA ALA A 53 -3.90 3.55 -10.08
C ALA A 53 -4.77 3.91 -8.87
N ASP A 54 -5.83 3.15 -8.57
CA ASP A 54 -6.65 3.36 -7.37
C ASP A 54 -5.84 3.20 -6.08
N ILE A 55 -4.98 2.18 -6.01
CA ILE A 55 -4.12 1.93 -4.85
C ILE A 55 -3.05 3.03 -4.72
N ILE A 56 -2.47 3.49 -5.83
CA ILE A 56 -1.49 4.59 -5.81
C ILE A 56 -2.14 5.89 -5.34
N VAL A 57 -3.34 6.21 -5.84
CA VAL A 57 -4.10 7.41 -5.43
C VAL A 57 -4.36 7.38 -3.92
N ALA A 58 -4.86 6.26 -3.39
CA ALA A 58 -5.11 6.11 -1.96
C ALA A 58 -3.82 6.16 -1.13
N GLY A 59 -2.81 5.37 -1.51
CA GLY A 59 -1.55 5.27 -0.77
C GLY A 59 -0.72 6.55 -0.77
N ALA A 60 -0.77 7.32 -1.86
CA ALA A 60 -0.04 8.58 -1.99
C ALA A 60 -0.86 9.82 -1.55
N GLY A 61 -2.10 9.64 -1.07
CA GLY A 61 -2.97 10.73 -0.62
C GLY A 61 -3.35 11.70 -1.75
N LEU A 62 -3.55 11.19 -2.96
CA LEU A 62 -3.93 11.98 -4.13
C LEU A 62 -5.45 12.12 -4.24
N GLN A 63 -5.89 13.06 -5.06
CA GLN A 63 -7.31 13.19 -5.38
C GLN A 63 -7.73 12.17 -6.46
N GLN A 64 -8.97 11.70 -6.40
CA GLN A 64 -9.51 10.76 -7.41
C GLN A 64 -9.49 11.34 -8.83
N SER A 65 -9.55 12.67 -8.98
CA SER A 65 -9.39 13.38 -10.26
C SER A 65 -8.04 13.11 -10.94
N GLN A 66 -7.02 12.70 -10.18
CA GLN A 66 -5.69 12.37 -10.71
C GLN A 66 -5.56 10.91 -11.17
N HIS A 67 -6.61 10.09 -10.99
CA HIS A 67 -6.58 8.67 -11.30
C HIS A 67 -6.17 8.37 -12.75
N THR A 68 -6.78 9.05 -13.73
CA THR A 68 -6.49 8.81 -15.15
C THR A 68 -5.03 9.07 -15.49
N GLU A 69 -4.45 10.13 -14.94
CA GLU A 69 -3.03 10.45 -15.13
C GLU A 69 -2.12 9.38 -14.53
N VAL A 70 -2.44 8.91 -13.33
CA VAL A 70 -1.72 7.80 -12.68
C VAL A 70 -1.84 6.52 -13.51
N ALA A 71 -3.04 6.18 -13.98
CA ALA A 71 -3.27 5.01 -14.82
C ALA A 71 -2.48 5.05 -16.13
N THR A 72 -2.38 6.22 -16.77
CA THR A 72 -1.49 6.44 -17.92
C THR A 72 -0.04 6.18 -17.54
N GLY A 73 0.42 6.69 -16.40
CA GLY A 73 1.78 6.44 -15.90
C GLY A 73 2.06 4.96 -15.64
N VAL A 74 1.11 4.23 -15.05
CA VAL A 74 1.20 2.77 -14.85
C VAL A 74 1.32 2.04 -16.19
N PHE A 75 0.47 2.39 -17.16
CA PHE A 75 0.51 1.78 -18.49
C PHE A 75 1.86 2.00 -19.18
N GLN A 76 2.39 3.23 -19.15
CA GLN A 76 3.69 3.56 -19.74
C GLN A 76 4.87 2.86 -19.05
N THR A 77 4.78 2.64 -17.74
CA THR A 77 5.82 1.97 -16.95
C THR A 77 5.81 0.46 -17.11
N GLY A 78 4.63 -0.10 -17.39
CA GLY A 78 4.39 -1.54 -17.41
C GLY A 78 3.79 -2.03 -16.09
N VAL A 79 2.57 -2.54 -16.17
CA VAL A 79 1.77 -2.92 -14.98
C VAL A 79 2.40 -4.07 -14.19
N ALA A 80 3.12 -4.99 -14.82
CA ALA A 80 3.76 -6.10 -14.12
C ALA A 80 4.76 -5.62 -13.05
N LYS A 81 5.57 -4.60 -13.37
CA LYS A 81 6.50 -3.98 -12.41
C LYS A 81 5.73 -3.28 -11.29
N VAL A 82 4.77 -2.44 -11.66
CA VAL A 82 3.99 -1.66 -10.71
C VAL A 82 3.22 -2.56 -9.74
N SER A 83 2.58 -3.62 -10.21
CA SER A 83 1.82 -4.55 -9.37
C SER A 83 2.70 -5.29 -8.36
N ALA A 84 3.97 -5.56 -8.66
CA ALA A 84 4.89 -6.17 -7.70
C ALA A 84 5.17 -5.21 -6.52
N ASP A 85 5.47 -3.94 -6.81
CA ASP A 85 5.71 -2.92 -5.77
C ASP A 85 4.44 -2.66 -4.94
N LEU A 86 3.27 -2.61 -5.59
CA LEU A 86 2.00 -2.43 -4.91
C LEU A 86 1.61 -3.64 -4.05
N THR A 87 1.99 -4.86 -4.45
CA THR A 87 1.79 -6.04 -3.61
C THR A 87 2.53 -5.90 -2.28
N ALA A 88 3.78 -5.43 -2.29
CA ALA A 88 4.55 -5.17 -1.07
C ALA A 88 3.87 -4.14 -0.18
N PHE A 89 3.34 -3.05 -0.76
CA PHE A 89 2.58 -2.03 -0.04
C PHE A 89 1.32 -2.61 0.63
N ILE A 90 0.53 -3.42 -0.09
CA ILE A 90 -0.69 -4.03 0.46
C ILE A 90 -0.35 -5.05 1.56
N THR A 91 0.76 -5.78 1.44
CA THR A 91 1.22 -6.69 2.50
C THR A 91 1.54 -5.95 3.79
N VAL A 92 2.10 -4.73 3.71
CA VAL A 92 2.29 -3.88 4.89
C VAL A 92 0.94 -3.48 5.49
N LEU A 93 -0.05 -3.09 4.67
CA LEU A 93 -1.37 -2.70 5.18
C LEU A 93 -2.07 -3.83 5.95
N LEU A 94 -1.82 -5.10 5.60
CA LEU A 94 -2.34 -6.26 6.33
C LEU A 94 -1.76 -6.40 7.74
N ASN A 95 -0.54 -5.89 7.96
CA ASN A 95 0.11 -5.91 9.27
C ASN A 95 1.06 -4.70 9.40
N PRO A 96 0.54 -3.50 9.70
CA PRO A 96 1.30 -2.26 9.63
C PRO A 96 2.22 -2.04 10.84
N VAL A 97 2.21 -2.94 11.82
CA VAL A 97 2.98 -2.83 13.06
C VAL A 97 4.45 -3.11 12.76
N PRO A 98 5.38 -2.17 13.04
CA PRO A 98 6.80 -2.44 12.89
C PRO A 98 7.24 -3.64 13.76
N PRO A 99 8.17 -4.50 13.29
CA PRO A 99 8.63 -5.65 14.07
C PRO A 99 9.13 -5.31 15.47
N SER A 100 9.74 -4.12 15.64
CA SER A 100 10.19 -3.60 16.94
C SER A 100 9.04 -3.33 17.92
N VAL A 101 7.90 -2.87 17.43
CA VAL A 101 6.70 -2.62 18.24
C VAL A 101 6.04 -3.95 18.60
N ALA A 102 5.91 -4.87 17.63
CA ALA A 102 5.35 -6.19 17.86
C ALA A 102 6.15 -6.99 18.90
N ALA A 103 7.48 -6.92 18.86
CA ALA A 103 8.35 -7.58 19.83
C ALA A 103 8.17 -7.06 21.27
N ARG A 104 7.99 -5.74 21.44
CA ARG A 104 7.70 -5.13 22.75
C ARG A 104 6.35 -5.59 23.30
N GLY A 105 5.31 -5.57 22.49
CA GLY A 105 3.97 -6.02 22.91
C GLY A 105 3.95 -7.49 23.36
N LYS A 106 4.76 -8.37 22.74
CA LYS A 106 4.90 -9.76 23.19
C LYS A 106 5.52 -9.87 24.59
N GLN A 107 6.57 -9.09 24.87
CA GLN A 107 7.21 -9.09 26.18
C GLN A 107 6.26 -8.57 27.28
N GLU A 108 5.48 -7.54 26.98
CA GLU A 108 4.48 -6.99 27.91
C GLU A 108 3.35 -7.99 28.19
N ALA A 109 2.87 -8.70 27.17
CA ALA A 109 1.86 -9.75 27.33
C ALA A 109 2.37 -10.91 28.20
N ASP A 110 3.60 -11.38 27.97
CA ASP A 110 4.22 -12.47 28.74
C ASP A 110 4.42 -12.07 30.22
N SER A 111 4.73 -10.80 30.49
CA SER A 111 4.89 -10.27 31.86
C SER A 111 3.58 -10.11 32.63
N THR A 112 2.45 -9.95 31.94
CA THR A 112 1.13 -9.74 32.58
C THR A 112 0.40 -11.07 32.86
N ALA A 113 0.92 -12.18 32.30
CA ALA A 113 0.39 -13.53 32.48
C ALA A 113 0.99 -14.29 33.69
N GLN A 114 1.93 -13.68 34.42
CA GLN A 114 2.53 -14.19 35.67
C GLN A 114 1.86 -13.58 36.90
#